data_AF-V5HJZ6-F1
#
_entry.id   AF-V5HJZ6-F1
#
_cell.length_a   1.000
_cell.length_b   1.000
_cell.length_c   1.000
_cell.angle_alpha   90.00
_cell.angle_beta   90.00
_cell.angle_gamma   90.00
#
_symmetry.space_group_name_H-M   'P 1'
#
loop_
_entity.id
_entity.type
_entity.pdbx_description
1 polymer ?
#
loop_
_entity_poly.entity_id
_entity_poly.type
_entity_poly.pdbx_seq_one_letter_code
_entity_poly.pdbx_strand_id
1 'polypeptide(L)'
;RPGAPPDTNAPLRTGDQFYIVLKGRLESHSLLFSAEVDAIDDDVPHEPGSTAAYVEFKTSRIMTHPNQERNFFGKKLLSCWSQSFLAGVPRILFGFRTADGEVQSVEEFSVEEMPSLAEGQWSDRVCLSFLDKMLSFVKECVTEDDPNVVY
;
A
#
# COMPACT_ATOMS: atom_id res chain seq x y z
N ARG A 1 -7.42 -3.10 22.77
CA ARG A 1 -8.88 -3.22 22.58
C ARG A 1 -9.29 -2.08 21.66
N PRO A 2 -10.24 -2.28 20.73
CA PRO A 2 -10.90 -1.20 20.00
C PRO A 2 -11.17 0.01 20.92
N GLY A 3 -10.81 1.21 20.47
CA GLY A 3 -10.99 2.47 21.20
C GLY A 3 -10.11 2.68 22.44
N ALA A 4 -9.21 1.76 22.79
CA ALA A 4 -8.24 2.01 23.87
C ALA A 4 -7.04 2.82 23.34
N PRO A 5 -6.46 3.72 24.15
CA PRO A 5 -5.25 4.43 23.76
C PRO A 5 -4.08 3.45 23.53
N PRO A 6 -3.17 3.74 22.59
CA PRO A 6 -2.01 2.90 22.34
C PRO A 6 -1.08 2.86 23.55
N ASP A 7 -0.57 1.68 23.90
CA ASP A 7 0.46 1.52 24.93
C ASP A 7 1.85 1.73 24.32
N THR A 8 2.44 2.89 24.59
CA THR A 8 3.76 3.26 24.06
C THR A 8 4.94 2.72 24.87
N ASN A 9 4.69 2.06 26.01
CA ASN A 9 5.72 1.44 26.83
C ASN A 9 5.90 -0.05 26.53
N ALA A 10 4.95 -0.66 25.82
CA ALA A 10 5.05 -2.04 25.39
C ALA A 10 6.23 -2.22 24.41
N PRO A 11 6.97 -3.35 24.48
CA PRO A 11 8.04 -3.62 23.54
C PRO A 11 7.46 -3.78 22.13
N LEU A 12 8.14 -3.22 21.13
CA LEU A 12 7.81 -3.43 19.73
C LEU A 12 7.96 -4.92 19.38
N ARG A 13 6.90 -5.52 18.84
CA ARG A 13 6.89 -6.90 18.35
C ARG A 13 6.77 -6.89 16.84
N THR A 14 7.86 -7.20 16.16
CA THR A 14 7.90 -7.21 14.68
C THR A 14 7.40 -8.52 14.07
N GLY A 15 7.16 -9.56 14.89
CA GLY A 15 6.63 -10.84 14.43
C GLY A 15 5.10 -10.92 14.41
N ASP A 16 4.42 -9.95 15.03
CA ASP A 16 2.96 -9.88 15.07
C ASP A 16 2.50 -9.16 13.80
N GLN A 17 2.12 -9.93 12.77
CA GLN A 17 1.68 -9.41 11.48
C GLN A 17 0.27 -9.92 11.15
N PHE A 18 -0.55 -9.06 10.55
CA PHE A 18 -1.90 -9.41 10.11
C PHE A 18 -1.97 -9.39 8.59
N TYR A 19 -2.36 -10.52 8.00
CA TYR A 19 -2.48 -10.67 6.56
C TYR A 19 -3.92 -10.90 6.15
N ILE A 20 -4.31 -10.26 5.05
CA ILE A 20 -5.54 -10.54 4.33
C ILE A 20 -5.23 -11.37 3.09
N VAL A 21 -6.20 -12.16 2.63
CA VAL A 21 -6.12 -12.91 1.37
C VAL A 21 -7.12 -12.32 0.41
N LEU A 22 -6.63 -11.94 -0.77
CA LEU A 22 -7.38 -11.19 -1.76
C LEU A 22 -7.49 -12.00 -3.05
N LYS A 23 -8.70 -12.02 -3.59
CA LYS A 23 -8.96 -12.52 -4.94
C LYS A 23 -9.32 -11.33 -5.82
N GLY A 24 -8.53 -11.14 -6.87
CA GLY A 24 -8.72 -10.04 -7.82
C GLY A 24 -8.67 -10.51 -9.26
N ARG A 25 -8.85 -9.56 -10.17
CA ARG A 25 -8.67 -9.74 -11.60
C ARG A 25 -8.04 -8.48 -12.18
N LEU A 26 -6.99 -8.67 -12.97
CA LEU A 26 -6.43 -7.63 -13.84
C LEU A 26 -6.57 -8.12 -15.27
N GLU A 27 -7.42 -7.47 -16.07
CA GLU A 27 -7.74 -7.89 -17.44
C GLU A 27 -8.12 -9.39 -17.50
N SER A 28 -7.34 -10.18 -18.24
CA SER A 28 -7.54 -11.63 -18.38
C SER A 28 -6.95 -12.46 -17.21
N HIS A 29 -6.17 -11.84 -16.33
CA HIS A 29 -5.43 -12.50 -15.26
C HIS A 29 -6.26 -12.56 -13.98
N SER A 30 -6.59 -13.76 -13.52
CA SER A 30 -7.11 -13.97 -12.17
C SER A 30 -5.95 -14.01 -11.18
N LEU A 31 -6.08 -13.26 -10.07
CA LEU A 31 -5.04 -13.10 -9.06
C LEU A 31 -5.53 -13.61 -7.72
N LEU A 32 -4.67 -14.33 -7.01
CA LEU A 32 -4.83 -14.69 -5.61
C LEU A 32 -3.52 -14.35 -4.90
N PHE A 33 -3.58 -13.43 -3.95
CA PHE A 33 -2.40 -12.94 -3.24
C PHE A 33 -2.77 -12.56 -1.81
N SER A 34 -1.76 -12.39 -0.96
CA SER A 34 -1.92 -11.84 0.38
C SER A 34 -1.31 -10.45 0.48
N ALA A 35 -1.83 -9.65 1.41
CA ALA A 35 -1.28 -8.36 1.77
C ALA A 35 -1.27 -8.23 3.29
N GLU A 36 -0.18 -7.69 3.84
CA GLU A 36 -0.14 -7.25 5.24
C GLU A 36 -1.00 -5.99 5.38
N VAL A 37 -1.70 -5.85 6.51
CA VAL A 37 -2.51 -4.67 6.84
C VAL A 37 -2.15 -4.21 8.24
N ASP A 38 -1.93 -2.90 8.39
CA ASP A 38 -1.49 -2.31 9.65
C ASP A 38 -2.62 -2.20 10.70
N ALA A 39 -3.81 -1.76 10.29
CA ALA A 39 -4.93 -1.53 11.19
C ALA A 39 -6.31 -1.59 10.52
N ILE A 40 -7.34 -1.65 11.36
CA ILE A 40 -8.74 -1.43 11.00
C ILE A 40 -9.26 -0.22 11.78
N ASP A 41 -10.02 0.63 11.12
CA ASP A 41 -10.77 1.71 11.76
C ASP A 41 -12.19 1.22 12.09
N ASP A 42 -12.42 0.98 13.38
CA ASP A 42 -13.69 0.50 13.90
C ASP A 42 -14.84 1.52 13.73
N ASP A 43 -14.53 2.80 13.49
CA ASP A 43 -15.54 3.85 13.26
C ASP A 43 -16.04 3.85 11.81
N VAL A 44 -15.40 3.12 10.89
CA VAL A 44 -15.84 2.98 9.50
C VAL A 44 -16.75 1.75 9.35
N PRO A 45 -18.05 1.95 9.03
CA PRO A 45 -18.96 0.84 8.76
C PRO A 45 -18.47 -0.01 7.59
N HIS A 46 -18.43 -1.32 7.77
CA HIS A 46 -17.98 -2.25 6.74
C HIS A 46 -18.69 -3.60 6.85
N GLU A 47 -18.86 -4.24 5.70
CA GLU A 47 -19.37 -5.60 5.62
C GLU A 47 -18.26 -6.62 5.89
N PRO A 48 -18.58 -7.82 6.42
CA PRO A 48 -17.61 -8.89 6.57
C PRO A 48 -16.85 -9.19 5.27
N GLY A 49 -15.53 -9.19 5.35
CA GLY A 49 -14.65 -9.43 4.20
C GLY A 49 -14.37 -8.21 3.32
N SER A 50 -14.94 -7.04 3.63
CA SER A 50 -14.59 -5.78 2.98
C SER A 50 -13.23 -5.27 3.45
N THR A 51 -12.51 -4.59 2.56
CA THR A 51 -11.25 -3.88 2.86
C THR A 51 -11.46 -2.40 3.20
N ALA A 52 -12.70 -1.91 3.16
CA ALA A 52 -13.03 -0.49 3.25
C ALA A 52 -12.64 0.17 4.59
N ALA A 53 -12.59 -0.61 5.68
CA ALA A 53 -12.21 -0.10 7.00
C ALA A 53 -10.71 -0.23 7.29
N TYR A 54 -9.94 -0.87 6.41
CA TYR A 54 -8.49 -0.99 6.62
C TYR A 54 -7.78 0.34 6.41
N VAL A 55 -6.67 0.50 7.13
CA VAL A 55 -5.82 1.70 7.08
C VAL A 55 -4.36 1.26 7.09
N GLU A 56 -3.56 1.91 6.25
CA GLU A 56 -2.10 1.75 6.24
C GLU A 56 -1.42 2.92 6.95
N PHE A 57 -0.34 2.64 7.66
CA PHE A 57 0.48 3.63 8.33
C PHE A 57 1.83 3.73 7.64
N LYS A 58 2.22 4.96 7.29
CA LYS A 58 3.54 5.24 6.73
C LYS A 58 4.15 6.41 7.47
N THR A 59 5.48 6.49 7.43
CA THR A 59 6.18 7.69 7.90
C THR A 59 7.03 8.29 6.80
N SER A 60 7.17 9.61 6.82
CA SER A 60 8.10 10.35 5.96
C SER A 60 8.80 11.42 6.76
N ARG A 61 9.96 11.88 6.31
CA ARG A 61 10.58 13.07 6.90
C ARG A 61 9.78 14.29 6.47
N ILE A 62 9.68 15.29 7.35
CA ILE A 62 9.15 16.61 6.98
C ILE A 62 9.96 17.14 5.79
N MET A 63 9.25 17.61 4.77
CA MET A 63 9.83 18.11 3.54
C MET A 63 9.99 19.63 3.66
N THR A 64 11.21 20.12 3.53
CA THR A 64 11.57 21.54 3.63
C THR A 64 12.16 22.07 2.31
N HIS A 65 12.34 21.21 1.31
CA HIS A 65 12.91 21.55 0.01
C HIS A 65 12.14 20.91 -1.15
N PRO A 66 12.02 21.58 -2.31
CA PRO A 66 11.29 21.07 -3.48
C PRO A 66 11.77 19.71 -3.99
N ASN A 67 13.06 19.41 -3.84
CA ASN A 67 13.61 18.10 -4.21
C ASN A 67 13.09 16.96 -3.32
N GLN A 68 12.79 17.24 -2.05
CA GLN A 68 12.23 16.25 -1.13
C GLN A 68 10.77 15.99 -1.47
N GLU A 69 9.99 17.03 -1.76
CA GLU A 69 8.61 16.90 -2.26
C GLU A 69 8.57 16.08 -3.55
N ARG A 70 9.41 16.40 -4.54
CA ARG A 70 9.49 15.62 -5.78
C ARG A 70 9.82 14.15 -5.53
N ASN A 71 10.71 13.84 -4.60
CA ASN A 71 11.00 12.44 -4.24
C ASN A 71 9.83 11.78 -3.49
N PHE A 72 9.11 12.55 -2.66
CA PHE A 72 7.93 12.05 -1.96
C PHE A 72 6.84 11.68 -2.97
N PHE A 73 6.36 12.64 -3.76
CA PHE A 73 5.29 12.42 -4.73
C PHE A 73 5.74 11.47 -5.85
N GLY A 74 6.95 11.61 -6.38
CA GLY A 74 7.40 10.83 -7.53
C GLY A 74 7.90 9.41 -7.22
N LYS A 75 8.22 9.08 -5.97
CA LYS A 75 8.78 7.75 -5.60
C LYS A 75 8.05 7.11 -4.43
N LYS A 76 8.02 7.79 -3.28
CA LYS A 76 7.43 7.23 -2.06
C LYS A 76 5.92 7.04 -2.22
N LEU A 77 5.23 8.04 -2.76
CA LEU A 77 3.79 7.98 -2.96
C LEU A 77 3.41 6.90 -3.98
N LEU A 78 4.17 6.75 -5.08
CA LEU A 78 3.98 5.65 -6.04
C LEU A 78 4.05 4.28 -5.37
N SER A 79 5.09 4.03 -4.56
CA SER A 79 5.26 2.75 -3.86
C SER A 79 4.14 2.48 -2.88
N CYS A 80 3.65 3.51 -2.17
CA CYS A 80 2.57 3.36 -1.21
C CYS A 80 1.23 3.14 -1.93
N TRP A 81 0.95 3.93 -2.97
CA TRP A 81 -0.20 3.75 -3.84
C TRP A 81 -0.25 2.32 -4.40
N SER A 82 0.84 1.81 -4.98
CA SER A 82 0.83 0.47 -5.57
C SER A 82 0.55 -0.64 -4.56
N GLN A 83 1.04 -0.49 -3.32
CA GLN A 83 0.79 -1.44 -2.24
C GLN A 83 -0.70 -1.41 -1.86
N SER A 84 -1.20 -0.24 -1.47
CA SER A 84 -2.55 -0.09 -0.93
C SER A 84 -3.63 -0.28 -1.99
N PHE A 85 -3.38 0.13 -3.23
CA PHE A 85 -4.29 -0.08 -4.36
C PHE A 85 -4.52 -1.58 -4.60
N LEU A 86 -3.44 -2.38 -4.66
CA LEU A 86 -3.57 -3.83 -4.82
C LEU A 86 -4.23 -4.48 -3.60
N ALA A 87 -3.93 -3.99 -2.40
CA ALA A 87 -4.55 -4.48 -1.17
C ALA A 87 -6.03 -4.07 -1.00
N GLY A 88 -6.54 -3.16 -1.84
CA GLY A 88 -7.88 -2.58 -1.70
C GLY A 88 -8.04 -1.71 -0.46
N VAL A 89 -6.94 -1.22 0.12
CA VAL A 89 -6.97 -0.34 1.30
C VAL A 89 -7.19 1.10 0.82
N PRO A 90 -8.24 1.81 1.28
CA PRO A 90 -8.63 3.08 0.66
C PRO A 90 -7.79 4.28 1.11
N ARG A 91 -7.09 4.21 2.24
CA ARG A 91 -6.38 5.35 2.82
C ARG A 91 -5.11 4.99 3.55
N ILE A 92 -4.17 5.94 3.55
CA ILE A 92 -2.89 5.85 4.23
C ILE A 92 -2.73 7.06 5.15
N LEU A 93 -2.39 6.82 6.43
CA LEU A 93 -1.98 7.88 7.35
C LEU A 93 -0.46 8.05 7.31
N PHE A 94 0.01 9.22 6.91
CA PHE A 94 1.41 9.59 6.89
C PHE A 94 1.80 10.40 8.13
N GLY A 95 2.62 9.81 8.99
CA GLY A 95 3.33 10.54 10.04
C GLY A 95 4.57 11.26 9.49
N PHE A 96 4.55 12.60 9.47
CA PHE A 96 5.70 13.40 9.08
C PHE A 96 6.57 13.71 10.29
N ARG A 97 7.82 13.23 10.23
CA ARG A 97 8.75 13.27 11.37
C ARG A 97 9.95 14.19 11.15
N THR A 98 10.50 14.67 12.27
CA THR A 98 11.77 15.39 12.33
C THR A 98 12.95 14.47 11.99
N ALA A 99 14.15 15.04 11.88
CA ALA A 99 15.37 14.26 11.71
C ALA A 99 15.66 13.34 12.92
N ASP A 100 15.22 13.75 14.11
CA ASP A 100 15.41 13.03 15.37
C ASP A 100 14.37 11.93 15.60
N GLY A 101 13.42 11.75 14.66
CA GLY A 101 12.46 10.65 14.66
C GLY A 101 11.09 10.99 15.25
N GLU A 102 10.88 12.21 15.72
CA GLU A 102 9.61 12.64 16.31
C GLU A 102 8.57 12.99 15.25
N VAL A 103 7.40 12.34 15.27
CA VAL A 103 6.28 12.68 14.39
C VAL A 103 5.62 13.98 14.87
N GLN A 104 5.56 14.98 13.99
CA GLN A 104 5.03 16.32 14.29
C GLN A 104 3.64 16.55 13.68
N SER A 105 3.33 15.87 12.58
CA SER A 105 2.00 15.91 11.97
C SER A 105 1.63 14.54 11.39
N VAL A 106 0.33 14.30 11.28
CA VAL A 106 -0.25 13.15 10.59
C VAL A 106 -1.20 13.69 9.53
N GLU A 107 -1.06 13.21 8.30
CA GLU A 107 -1.96 13.56 7.20
C GLU A 107 -2.51 12.28 6.57
N GLU A 108 -3.79 12.31 6.22
CA GLU A 108 -4.46 11.21 5.52
C GLU A 108 -4.39 11.43 4.01
N PHE A 109 -4.03 10.38 3.28
CA PHE A 109 -4.04 10.35 1.82
C PHE A 109 -5.01 9.28 1.34
N SER A 110 -6.00 9.69 0.55
CA SER A 110 -6.86 8.78 -0.22
C SER A 110 -6.04 8.10 -1.32
N VAL A 111 -6.07 6.77 -1.36
CA VAL A 111 -5.36 5.98 -2.37
C VAL A 111 -5.90 6.25 -3.78
N GLU A 112 -7.20 6.53 -3.90
CA GLU A 112 -7.84 6.90 -5.17
C GLU A 112 -7.29 8.23 -5.72
N GLU A 113 -6.99 9.18 -4.84
CA GLU A 113 -6.56 10.54 -5.23
C GLU A 113 -5.04 10.66 -5.48
N MET A 114 -4.24 9.70 -4.99
CA MET A 114 -2.78 9.73 -5.10
C MET A 114 -2.23 9.92 -6.51
N PRO A 115 -2.78 9.29 -7.57
CA PRO A 115 -2.31 9.52 -8.94
C PRO A 115 -2.44 10.99 -9.36
N SER A 116 -3.53 11.65 -8.99
CA SER A 116 -3.76 13.07 -9.26
C SER A 116 -2.80 13.97 -8.47
N LEU A 117 -2.52 13.62 -7.21
CA LEU A 117 -1.54 14.35 -6.39
C LEU A 117 -0.11 14.26 -6.94
N ALA A 118 0.20 13.20 -7.69
CA ALA A 118 1.49 12.98 -8.33
C ALA A 118 1.46 13.22 -9.84
N GLU A 119 0.54 14.06 -10.32
CA GLU A 119 0.41 14.39 -11.74
C GLU A 119 1.76 14.81 -12.33
N GLY A 120 2.08 14.24 -13.50
CA GLY A 120 3.34 14.49 -14.19
C GLY A 120 4.57 13.77 -13.62
N GLN A 121 4.44 13.02 -12.51
CA GLN A 121 5.52 12.18 -11.98
C GLN A 121 5.38 10.71 -12.37
N TRP A 122 4.18 10.14 -12.28
CA TRP A 122 3.86 8.77 -12.68
C TRP A 122 2.39 8.66 -13.08
N SER A 123 2.00 7.50 -13.62
CA SER A 123 0.63 7.21 -14.03
C SER A 123 0.25 5.80 -13.60
N ASP A 124 -0.84 5.72 -12.85
CA ASP A 124 -1.54 4.48 -12.49
C ASP A 124 -1.82 3.59 -13.71
N ARG A 125 -2.31 4.17 -14.80
CA ARG A 125 -2.56 3.47 -16.07
C ARG A 125 -1.29 2.85 -16.64
N VAL A 126 -0.15 3.54 -16.56
CA VAL A 126 1.14 2.98 -17.03
C VAL A 126 1.56 1.81 -16.14
N CYS A 127 1.41 1.94 -14.81
CA CYS A 127 1.72 0.87 -13.86
C CYS A 127 0.86 -0.39 -14.11
N LEU A 128 -0.45 -0.22 -14.25
CA LEU A 128 -1.39 -1.34 -14.46
C LEU A 128 -1.21 -1.98 -15.84
N SER A 129 -0.98 -1.18 -16.89
CA SER A 129 -0.69 -1.72 -18.22
C SER A 129 0.64 -2.48 -18.26
N PHE A 130 1.65 -2.01 -17.53
CA PHE A 130 2.89 -2.75 -17.40
C PHE A 130 2.68 -4.08 -16.67
N LEU A 131 1.93 -4.07 -15.55
CA LEU A 131 1.64 -5.29 -14.78
C LEU A 131 0.87 -6.32 -15.63
N ASP A 132 -0.14 -5.90 -16.38
CA ASP A 132 -0.88 -6.77 -17.31
C ASP A 132 0.05 -7.43 -18.34
N LYS A 133 0.88 -6.63 -19.02
CA LYS A 133 1.86 -7.14 -19.99
C LYS A 133 2.89 -8.06 -19.36
N MET A 134 3.35 -7.75 -18.16
CA MET A 134 4.30 -8.59 -17.42
C MET A 134 3.67 -9.94 -17.07
N LEU A 135 2.44 -9.96 -16.57
CA LEU A 135 1.72 -11.20 -16.28
C LEU A 135 1.43 -12.02 -17.54
N SER A 136 1.15 -11.37 -18.67
CA SER A 136 1.04 -12.03 -19.98
C SER A 136 2.37 -12.66 -20.38
N PHE A 137 3.46 -11.90 -20.29
CA PHE A 137 4.81 -12.41 -20.59
C PHE A 137 5.19 -13.62 -19.71
N VAL A 138 4.91 -13.58 -18.41
CA VAL A 138 5.16 -14.71 -17.51
C VAL A 138 4.39 -15.96 -17.97
N LYS A 139 3.10 -15.81 -18.33
CA LYS A 139 2.30 -16.94 -18.82
C LYS A 139 2.77 -17.50 -20.17
N GLU A 140 3.35 -16.65 -21.02
CA GLU A 140 3.93 -17.08 -22.30
C GLU A 140 5.27 -17.82 -22.10
N CYS A 141 6.05 -17.43 -21.10
CA CYS A 141 7.34 -18.06 -20.79
C CYS A 141 7.21 -19.37 -20.00
N VAL A 142 6.35 -19.39 -18.98
CA VAL A 142 6.18 -20.54 -18.08
C VAL A 142 5.18 -21.52 -18.69
N THR A 143 5.69 -22.45 -19.49
CA THR A 143 4.87 -23.41 -20.25
C THR A 143 4.83 -24.80 -19.61
N GLU A 144 5.77 -25.11 -18.72
CA GLU A 144 5.83 -26.37 -17.99
C GLU A 144 5.01 -26.32 -16.69
N ASP A 145 4.15 -27.32 -16.50
CA ASP A 145 3.40 -27.54 -15.26
C ASP A 145 4.18 -28.51 -14.35
N ASP A 146 5.32 -28.03 -13.82
CA ASP A 146 6.16 -28.75 -12.86
C ASP A 146 6.61 -27.81 -11.72
N PRO A 147 6.22 -28.09 -10.47
CA PRO A 147 6.61 -27.26 -9.32
C PRO A 147 8.11 -27.25 -9.03
N ASN A 148 8.92 -28.11 -9.67
CA ASN A 148 10.38 -28.14 -9.52
C ASN A 148 11.12 -27.32 -10.57
N VAL A 149 10.41 -26.76 -11.56
CA VAL A 149 10.99 -25.90 -12.60
C VAL A 149 10.80 -24.43 -12.23
N VAL A 150 11.85 -23.63 -12.37
CA VAL A 150 11.84 -22.18 -12.18
C VAL A 150 12.40 -21.53 -13.43
N TYR A 151 11.71 -20.51 -13.93
CA TYR A 151 12.11 -19.70 -15.08
C TYR A 151 12.78 -18.40 -14.62
#